data_AF-A0A7Z9XKQ6-F1
#
_entry.id   AF-A0A7Z9XKQ6-F1
#
_cell.length_a   1.000
_cell.length_b   1.000
_cell.length_c   1.000
_cell.angle_alpha   90.00
_cell.angle_beta   90.00
_cell.angle_gamma   90.00
#
_symmetry.space_group_name_H-M   'P 1'
#
loop_
_entity.id
_entity.type
_entity.pdbx_description
1 polymer ?
#
loop_
_entity_poly.entity_id
_entity_poly.type
_entity_poly.pdbx_seq_one_letter_code
_entity_poly.pdbx_strand_id
1 'polypeptide(L)'
;MFIDRLVVHVRGGDGGRGCISFRREKHVPRGGPDGGDGGKGGDVVVRSVGGLYALSDLSGKRQFYAEAGRPGSGANRQGRSGRTLYIDVPVGTIVRDRDQNVVLKDLTKPGESVVVARGGKGGRGNRYLMKRQPMRKMLKSRRSLRSTKFRRPCLIADEPAASQT
;
A
#
# COMPACT_ATOMS: atom_id res chain seq x y z
N MET A 1 -16.06 7.89 27.82
CA MET A 1 -16.54 8.71 26.69
C MET A 1 -16.57 7.82 25.47
N PHE A 2 -17.77 7.46 24.99
CA PHE A 2 -17.95 6.65 23.77
C PHE A 2 -17.76 7.54 22.54
N ILE A 3 -17.11 7.01 21.50
CA ILE A 3 -16.88 7.72 20.24
C ILE A 3 -17.55 6.89 19.16
N ASP A 4 -18.73 7.34 18.75
CA ASP A 4 -19.58 6.61 17.81
C ASP A 4 -19.15 6.84 16.35
N ARG A 5 -18.36 7.90 16.13
CA ARG A 5 -17.84 8.31 14.82
C ARG A 5 -16.37 8.68 14.90
N LEU A 6 -15.53 8.01 14.13
CA LEU A 6 -14.11 8.34 13.99
C LEU A 6 -13.73 8.62 12.54
N VAL A 7 -13.06 9.75 12.31
CA VAL A 7 -12.46 10.09 11.01
C VAL A 7 -10.97 9.79 11.03
N VAL A 8 -10.53 8.88 10.17
CA VAL A 8 -9.12 8.49 10.05
C VAL A 8 -8.59 8.73 8.65
N HIS A 9 -7.32 9.09 8.54
CA HIS A 9 -6.62 9.23 7.27
C HIS A 9 -5.83 7.95 6.98
N VAL A 10 -6.24 7.22 5.95
CA VAL A 10 -5.50 6.04 5.48
C VAL A 10 -4.71 6.36 4.22
N ARG A 11 -3.51 5.77 4.10
CA ARG A 11 -2.77 5.75 2.84
C ARG A 11 -1.98 4.46 2.69
N GLY A 12 -2.09 3.87 1.51
CA GLY A 12 -1.30 2.71 1.10
C GLY A 12 0.18 3.04 1.01
N GLY A 13 1.02 2.02 1.16
CA GLY A 13 2.46 2.14 1.04
C GLY A 13 2.85 2.53 -0.37
N ASP A 14 3.89 3.36 -0.51
CA ASP A 14 4.42 3.69 -1.83
C ASP A 14 5.11 2.45 -2.44
N GLY A 15 4.99 2.25 -3.75
CA GLY A 15 5.70 1.18 -4.45
C GLY A 15 7.21 1.45 -4.50
N GLY A 16 8.02 0.41 -4.33
CA GLY A 16 9.47 0.48 -4.43
C GLY A 16 9.92 0.84 -5.84
N ARG A 17 11.04 1.56 -5.97
CA ARG A 17 11.60 1.93 -7.27
C ARG A 17 12.32 0.73 -7.90
N GLY A 18 12.17 0.56 -9.22
CA GLY A 18 12.99 -0.38 -9.98
C GLY A 18 14.43 0.11 -10.10
N CYS A 19 15.38 -0.82 -10.15
CA CYS A 19 16.79 -0.50 -10.30
C CYS A 19 17.21 -0.48 -11.76
N ILE A 20 18.11 0.43 -12.11
CA ILE A 20 18.84 0.42 -13.39
C ILE A 20 20.28 0.06 -13.04
N SER A 21 20.63 -1.22 -13.25
CA SER A 21 21.97 -1.75 -12.98
C SER A 21 22.45 -2.58 -14.17
N PHE A 22 23.76 -2.65 -14.35
CA PHE A 22 24.41 -3.49 -15.34
C PHE A 22 25.46 -4.36 -14.65
N ARG A 23 25.56 -5.63 -15.06
CA ARG A 23 26.57 -6.56 -14.55
C ARG A 23 27.97 -6.02 -14.86
N ARG A 24 28.89 -6.16 -13.91
CA ARG A 24 30.29 -5.81 -14.09
C ARG A 24 31.14 -7.02 -13.68
N GLU A 25 31.81 -7.61 -14.66
CA GLU A 25 32.70 -8.75 -14.47
C GLU A 25 34.06 -8.41 -15.09
N LYS A 26 35.16 -8.84 -14.46
CA LYS A 26 36.53 -8.42 -14.77
C LYS A 26 36.94 -8.68 -16.24
N HIS A 27 36.31 -9.65 -16.90
CA HIS A 27 36.59 -10.04 -18.29
C HIS A 27 35.42 -9.80 -19.26
N VAL A 28 34.36 -9.10 -18.83
CA VAL A 28 33.18 -8.83 -19.68
C VAL A 28 33.06 -7.33 -19.92
N PRO A 29 33.42 -6.81 -21.12
CA PRO A 29 33.44 -5.38 -21.39
C PRO A 29 32.04 -4.72 -21.38
N ARG A 30 30.97 -5.49 -21.61
CA ARG A 30 29.57 -5.03 -21.49
C ARG A 30 28.69 -6.10 -20.86
N GLY A 31 28.52 -6.05 -19.54
CA GLY A 31 27.57 -6.93 -18.86
C GLY A 31 26.12 -6.58 -19.19
N GLY A 32 25.26 -7.59 -19.23
CA GLY A 32 23.82 -7.42 -19.42
C GLY A 32 23.17 -6.64 -18.26
N PRO A 33 21.94 -6.11 -18.45
CA PRO A 33 21.21 -5.44 -17.39
C PRO A 33 20.83 -6.43 -16.28
N ASP A 34 21.06 -6.03 -15.03
CA ASP A 34 20.77 -6.80 -13.82
C ASP A 34 20.03 -5.98 -12.75
N GLY A 35 19.38 -4.89 -13.14
CA GLY A 35 18.53 -4.16 -12.21
C GLY A 35 17.25 -4.94 -11.90
N GLY A 36 17.06 -5.25 -10.62
CA GLY A 36 15.84 -5.87 -10.10
C GLY A 36 14.66 -4.91 -10.01
N ASP A 37 13.46 -5.49 -9.91
CA ASP A 37 12.19 -4.77 -9.72
C ASP A 37 12.05 -4.24 -8.27
N GLY A 38 11.31 -3.16 -8.10
CA GLY A 38 10.92 -2.65 -6.78
C GLY A 38 9.74 -3.43 -6.21
N GLY A 39 9.68 -3.55 -4.88
CA GLY A 39 8.60 -4.25 -4.18
C GLY A 39 7.28 -3.49 -4.23
N LYS A 40 6.15 -4.21 -4.07
CA LYS A 40 4.83 -3.58 -3.94
C LYS A 40 4.74 -2.84 -2.59
N GLY A 41 4.07 -1.69 -2.55
CA GLY A 41 3.69 -1.07 -1.28
C GLY A 41 2.62 -1.89 -0.56
N GLY A 42 2.62 -1.82 0.78
CA GLY A 42 1.60 -2.47 1.61
C GLY A 42 0.22 -1.86 1.40
N ASP A 43 -0.81 -2.68 1.51
CA ASP A 43 -2.20 -2.22 1.51
C ASP A 43 -2.62 -1.80 2.93
N VAL A 44 -3.66 -0.98 3.05
CA VAL A 44 -4.37 -0.74 4.31
C VAL A 44 -5.69 -1.48 4.25
N VAL A 45 -5.93 -2.32 5.24
CA VAL A 45 -7.10 -3.19 5.34
C VAL A 45 -7.79 -2.93 6.67
N VAL A 46 -9.09 -2.67 6.62
CA VAL A 46 -9.92 -2.63 7.83
C VAL A 46 -10.52 -4.02 8.02
N ARG A 47 -10.47 -4.55 9.24
CA ARG A 47 -10.99 -5.86 9.59
C ARG A 47 -11.86 -5.78 10.84
N SER A 48 -13.03 -6.41 10.81
CA SER A 48 -13.84 -6.57 12.01
C SER A 48 -13.28 -7.68 12.89
N VAL A 49 -13.13 -7.39 14.18
CA VAL A 49 -12.65 -8.34 15.18
C VAL A 49 -13.67 -8.42 16.32
N GLY A 50 -14.05 -9.64 16.70
CA GLY A 50 -14.89 -9.87 17.86
C GLY A 50 -14.13 -9.59 19.16
N GLY A 51 -14.75 -8.88 20.10
CA GLY A 51 -14.14 -8.51 21.38
C GLY A 51 -13.66 -7.06 21.47
N LEU A 52 -13.75 -6.29 20.38
CA LEU A 52 -13.69 -4.83 20.42
C LEU A 52 -15.11 -4.28 20.57
N TYR A 53 -15.28 -3.33 21.48
CA TYR A 53 -16.58 -2.72 21.81
C TYR A 53 -16.63 -1.21 21.57
N ALA A 54 -15.50 -0.58 21.21
CA ALA A 54 -15.43 0.85 20.98
C ALA A 54 -14.27 1.20 20.03
N LEU A 55 -14.43 2.33 19.33
CA LEU A 55 -13.37 2.94 18.50
C LEU A 55 -12.37 3.77 19.31
N SER A 56 -12.47 3.78 20.65
CA SER A 56 -11.62 4.56 21.55
C SER A 56 -10.13 4.27 21.37
N ASP A 57 -9.76 3.02 21.07
CA ASP A 57 -8.37 2.59 20.86
C ASP A 57 -7.75 3.21 19.61
N LEU A 58 -8.59 3.56 18.63
CA LEU A 58 -8.19 4.20 17.38
C LEU A 58 -8.18 5.73 17.50
N SER A 59 -8.81 6.31 18.53
CA SER A 59 -8.92 7.76 18.73
C SER A 59 -7.56 8.46 18.85
N GLY A 60 -6.57 7.79 19.44
CA GLY A 60 -5.22 8.32 19.61
C GLY A 60 -4.41 8.42 18.31
N LYS A 61 -4.76 7.66 17.27
CA LYS A 61 -4.04 7.64 15.98
C LYS A 61 -4.97 7.97 14.84
N ARG A 62 -4.88 9.20 14.32
CA ARG A 62 -5.68 9.66 13.16
C ARG A 62 -5.08 9.34 11.80
N GLN A 63 -3.83 8.84 11.75
CA GLN A 63 -3.11 8.59 10.51
C GLN A 63 -2.58 7.15 10.45
N PHE A 64 -2.99 6.42 9.42
CA PHE A 64 -2.62 5.03 9.19
C PHE A 64 -1.93 4.90 7.83
N TYR A 65 -0.63 4.63 7.87
CA TYR A 65 0.19 4.49 6.68
C TYR A 65 0.76 3.07 6.60
N ALA A 66 0.47 2.37 5.50
CA ALA A 66 1.08 1.07 5.24
C ALA A 66 2.56 1.20 4.84
N GLU A 67 3.34 0.13 5.03
CA GLU A 67 4.78 0.14 4.77
C GLU A 67 5.05 0.30 3.26
N ALA A 68 6.03 1.12 2.90
CA ALA A 68 6.46 1.26 1.52
C ALA A 68 7.23 0.01 1.03
N GLY A 69 7.10 -0.31 -0.25
CA GLY A 69 7.90 -1.35 -0.90
C GLY A 69 9.36 -0.93 -0.99
N ARG A 70 10.29 -1.87 -0.77
CA ARG A 70 11.72 -1.60 -0.90
C ARG A 70 12.13 -1.44 -2.37
N PRO A 71 13.14 -0.62 -2.68
CA PRO A 71 13.67 -0.53 -4.03
C PRO A 71 14.33 -1.85 -4.46
N GLY A 72 14.31 -2.12 -5.77
CA GLY A 72 15.14 -3.17 -6.36
C GLY A 72 16.61 -2.80 -6.27
N SER A 73 17.49 -3.78 -6.45
CA SER A 73 18.94 -3.56 -6.48
C SER A 73 19.60 -4.34 -7.63
N GLY A 74 20.88 -4.06 -7.86
CA GLY A 74 21.70 -4.81 -8.82
C GLY A 74 21.85 -6.28 -8.44
N ALA A 75 22.45 -7.07 -9.34
CA ALA A 75 22.48 -8.53 -9.25
C ALA A 75 21.08 -9.17 -9.27
N ASN A 76 20.13 -8.55 -9.99
CA ASN A 76 18.77 -9.04 -10.18
C ASN A 76 17.97 -9.22 -8.89
N ARG A 77 18.25 -8.40 -7.89
CA ARG A 77 17.61 -8.50 -6.57
C ARG A 77 16.35 -7.65 -6.53
N GLN A 78 15.21 -8.33 -6.37
CA GLN A 78 13.91 -7.68 -6.23
C GLN A 78 13.76 -7.05 -4.84
N GLY A 79 13.09 -5.89 -4.79
CA GLY A 79 12.75 -5.23 -3.55
C GLY A 79 11.65 -5.97 -2.79
N ARG A 80 11.78 -6.05 -1.46
CA ARG A 80 10.75 -6.62 -0.58
C ARG A 80 9.44 -5.83 -0.67
N SER A 81 8.31 -6.52 -0.70
CA SER A 81 6.99 -5.88 -0.55
C SER A 81 6.81 -5.30 0.86
N GLY A 82 6.16 -4.15 0.94
CA GLY A 82 5.77 -3.54 2.21
C GLY A 82 4.71 -4.37 2.92
N ARG A 83 4.74 -4.39 4.25
CA ARG A 83 3.72 -5.02 5.09
C ARG A 83 2.37 -4.30 4.97
N THR A 84 1.33 -5.10 4.85
CA THR A 84 -0.07 -4.67 4.93
C THR A 84 -0.37 -4.20 6.35
N LEU A 85 -1.02 -3.05 6.47
CA LEU A 85 -1.49 -2.51 7.74
C LEU A 85 -2.94 -2.93 7.97
N TYR A 86 -3.19 -3.64 9.07
CA TYR A 86 -4.54 -4.00 9.50
C TYR A 86 -5.02 -3.00 10.55
N ILE A 87 -6.25 -2.52 10.36
CA ILE A 87 -6.97 -1.68 11.31
C ILE A 87 -8.12 -2.53 11.82
N ASP A 88 -8.04 -2.94 13.08
CA ASP A 88 -9.07 -3.74 13.71
C ASP A 88 -10.18 -2.82 14.24
N VAL A 89 -11.43 -3.14 13.89
CA VAL A 89 -12.64 -2.38 14.28
C VAL A 89 -13.68 -3.32 14.88
N PRO A 90 -14.60 -2.81 15.71
CA PRO A 90 -15.72 -3.61 16.22
C PRO A 90 -16.63 -4.10 15.09
N VAL A 91 -17.30 -5.22 15.33
CA VAL A 91 -18.32 -5.77 14.42
C VAL A 91 -19.50 -4.80 14.35
N GLY A 92 -20.04 -4.59 13.15
CA GLY A 92 -21.08 -3.60 12.88
C GLY A 92 -20.55 -2.25 12.38
N THR A 93 -19.22 -2.07 12.31
CA THR A 93 -18.63 -0.82 11.82
C THR A 93 -18.91 -0.62 10.33
N ILE A 94 -19.51 0.52 9.98
CA ILE A 94 -19.71 0.93 8.59
C ILE A 94 -18.50 1.73 8.12
N VAL A 95 -17.84 1.27 7.07
CA VAL A 95 -16.68 1.95 6.48
C VAL A 95 -17.12 2.79 5.28
N ARG A 96 -16.97 4.12 5.38
CA ARG A 96 -17.39 5.07 4.34
C ARG A 96 -16.24 5.99 3.91
N ASP A 97 -16.20 6.32 2.62
CA ASP A 97 -15.34 7.36 2.08
C ASP A 97 -15.91 8.74 2.45
N ARG A 98 -15.16 9.54 3.21
CA ARG A 98 -15.55 10.90 3.59
C ARG A 98 -15.71 11.84 2.39
N ASP A 99 -14.83 11.74 1.39
CA ASP A 99 -14.77 12.71 0.31
C ASP A 99 -15.88 12.43 -0.74
N GLN A 100 -16.17 11.15 -1.01
CA GLN A 100 -17.21 10.75 -1.98
C GLN A 100 -18.57 10.43 -1.33
N ASN A 101 -18.62 10.34 0.00
CA ASN A 101 -19.78 9.88 0.79
C ASN A 101 -20.30 8.48 0.39
N VAL A 102 -19.44 7.66 -0.23
CA VAL A 102 -19.76 6.31 -0.67
C VAL A 102 -19.47 5.32 0.46
N VAL A 103 -20.42 4.43 0.75
CA VAL A 103 -20.22 3.30 1.65
C VAL A 103 -19.34 2.28 0.93
N LEU A 104 -18.14 2.00 1.46
CA LEU A 104 -17.24 1.01 0.88
C LEU A 104 -17.68 -0.40 1.25
N LYS A 105 -17.95 -0.61 2.55
CA LYS A 105 -18.42 -1.88 3.08
C LYS A 105 -18.98 -1.70 4.50
N ASP A 106 -20.00 -2.48 4.80
CA ASP A 106 -20.48 -2.73 6.16
C ASP A 106 -19.85 -4.04 6.66
N LEU A 107 -19.28 -4.01 7.87
CA LEU A 107 -18.55 -5.14 8.47
C LEU A 107 -19.43 -5.82 9.53
N THR A 108 -20.41 -6.58 9.07
CA THR A 108 -21.48 -7.15 9.91
C THR A 108 -21.08 -8.44 10.63
N LYS A 109 -20.05 -9.14 10.14
CA LYS A 109 -19.58 -10.41 10.72
C LYS A 109 -18.15 -10.28 11.23
N PRO A 110 -17.75 -11.01 12.29
CA PRO A 110 -16.36 -11.05 12.73
C PRO A 110 -15.47 -11.69 11.65
N GLY A 111 -14.29 -11.09 11.43
CA GLY A 111 -13.31 -11.54 10.44
C GLY A 111 -13.53 -10.98 9.03
N GLU A 112 -14.62 -10.24 8.78
CA GLU A 112 -14.79 -9.53 7.53
C GLU A 112 -13.72 -8.45 7.37
N SER A 113 -13.28 -8.23 6.14
CA SER A 113 -12.27 -7.23 5.85
C SER A 113 -12.53 -6.51 4.53
N VAL A 114 -12.04 -5.27 4.45
CA VAL A 114 -12.15 -4.42 3.27
C VAL A 114 -10.84 -3.68 3.06
N VAL A 115 -10.38 -3.65 1.81
CA VAL A 115 -9.18 -2.89 1.42
C VAL A 115 -9.58 -1.44 1.20
N VAL A 116 -9.12 -0.56 2.07
CA VAL A 116 -9.50 0.87 2.08
C VAL A 116 -8.50 1.74 1.36
N ALA A 117 -7.23 1.34 1.33
CA ALA A 117 -6.21 1.99 0.53
C ALA A 117 -5.26 0.94 -0.06
N ARG A 118 -5.17 0.90 -1.38
CA ARG A 118 -4.24 -0.01 -2.08
C ARG A 118 -2.83 0.58 -2.08
N GLY A 119 -1.85 -0.28 -1.87
CA GLY A 119 -0.44 0.05 -2.00
C GLY A 119 -0.05 0.30 -3.46
N GLY A 120 0.94 1.18 -3.64
CA GLY A 120 1.52 1.48 -4.94
C GLY A 120 2.18 0.27 -5.58
N LYS A 121 2.07 0.16 -6.90
CA LYS A 121 2.78 -0.88 -7.66
C LYS A 121 4.29 -0.63 -7.63
N GLY A 122 5.06 -1.71 -7.54
CA GLY A 122 6.51 -1.67 -7.68
C GLY A 122 6.96 -1.23 -9.07
N GLY A 123 8.00 -0.40 -9.13
CA GLY A 123 8.64 0.01 -10.37
C GLY A 123 9.43 -1.14 -10.99
N ARG A 124 9.42 -1.26 -12.31
CA ARG A 124 10.10 -2.35 -13.02
C ARG A 124 11.61 -2.09 -13.15
N GLY A 125 12.43 -3.12 -13.05
CA GLY A 125 13.87 -3.05 -13.29
C GLY A 125 14.18 -2.95 -14.78
N ASN A 126 15.41 -2.55 -15.11
CA ASN A 126 15.86 -2.48 -16.50
C ASN A 126 15.96 -3.85 -17.19
N ARG A 127 16.09 -4.95 -16.44
CA ARG A 127 16.02 -6.31 -17.00
C ARG A 127 14.70 -6.56 -17.72
N TYR A 128 13.58 -6.13 -17.14
CA TYR A 128 12.26 -6.32 -17.74
C TYR A 128 12.04 -5.43 -18.98
N LEU A 129 12.63 -4.23 -19.00
CA LEU A 129 12.52 -3.30 -20.14
C LEU A 129 13.33 -3.74 -21.37
N MET A 130 14.26 -4.68 -21.22
CA MET A 130 15.19 -5.11 -22.28
C MET A 130 14.49 -5.74 -23.49
N LYS A 131 13.30 -6.34 -23.32
CA LYS A 131 12.49 -6.87 -24.44
C LYS A 131 11.82 -5.77 -25.28
N ARG A 132 11.75 -4.52 -24.79
CA ARG A 132 10.95 -3.44 -25.39
C ARG A 132 11.76 -2.26 -25.93
N GLN A 133 13.02 -2.05 -25.49
CA GLN A 133 13.81 -0.87 -25.89
C GLN A 133 15.31 -1.16 -26.07
N PRO A 134 15.98 -0.47 -27.03
CA PRO A 134 17.42 -0.58 -27.21
C PRO A 134 18.20 0.10 -26.06
N MET A 135 19.35 -0.49 -25.68
CA MET A 135 20.21 -0.09 -24.54
C MET A 135 20.46 1.43 -24.43
N ARG A 136 20.64 2.12 -25.56
CA ARG A 136 20.95 3.57 -25.64
C ARG A 136 19.87 4.47 -25.04
N LYS A 137 18.59 4.07 -25.08
CA LYS A 137 17.47 4.86 -24.51
C LYS A 137 17.36 4.71 -22.99
N MET A 138 17.85 3.59 -22.42
CA MET A 138 17.75 3.30 -20.98
C MET A 138 18.71 4.12 -20.12
N LEU A 139 19.91 4.44 -20.64
CA LEU A 139 20.86 5.34 -19.94
C LEU A 139 20.34 6.78 -19.79
N LYS A 140 19.50 7.23 -20.73
CA LYS A 140 18.87 8.57 -20.69
C LYS A 140 17.62 8.60 -19.80
N SER A 141 17.04 7.46 -19.44
CA SER A 141 15.81 7.37 -18.65
C SER A 141 16.06 7.28 -17.13
N ARG A 142 17.07 7.98 -16.58
CA ARG A 142 17.34 8.08 -15.12
C ARG A 142 16.13 8.55 -14.29
N ARG A 143 15.03 8.98 -14.92
CA ARG A 143 13.74 9.18 -14.27
C ARG A 143 13.28 7.84 -13.70
N SER A 144 13.51 7.65 -12.40
CA SER A 144 12.95 6.59 -11.56
C SER A 144 11.54 6.25 -12.05
N LEU A 145 11.32 5.00 -12.44
CA LEU A 145 9.98 4.51 -12.80
C LEU A 145 9.05 4.85 -11.63
N ARG A 146 8.20 5.85 -11.86
CA ARG A 146 7.52 6.59 -10.79
C ARG A 146 6.61 5.64 -10.03
N SER A 147 6.79 5.55 -8.72
CA SER A 147 5.84 4.92 -7.81
C SER A 147 4.55 5.74 -7.82
N THR A 148 3.43 5.14 -8.23
CA THR A 148 2.12 5.79 -8.18
C THR A 148 1.73 6.03 -6.72
N LYS A 149 1.65 7.30 -6.30
CA LYS A 149 1.16 7.67 -4.97
C LYS A 149 -0.37 7.63 -5.01
N PHE A 150 -0.98 6.66 -4.34
CA PHE A 150 -2.41 6.74 -4.01
C PHE A 150 -2.55 7.53 -2.71
N ARG A 151 -3.12 8.73 -2.80
CA ARG A 151 -3.56 9.50 -1.64
C ARG A 151 -5.09 9.42 -1.60
N ARG A 152 -5.63 9.04 -0.42
CA ARG A 152 -7.04 9.11 0.04
C ARG A 152 -7.96 7.92 -0.35
N PRO A 153 -8.93 7.54 0.52
CA PRO A 153 -9.80 8.44 1.32
C PRO A 153 -9.69 8.38 2.84
N CYS A 154 -10.29 9.40 3.47
CA CYS A 154 -10.53 9.45 4.91
C CYS A 154 -11.71 8.54 5.22
N LEU A 155 -11.57 7.64 6.19
CA LEU A 155 -12.65 6.72 6.53
C LEU A 155 -13.44 7.27 7.70
N ILE A 156 -14.76 7.21 7.58
CA ILE A 156 -15.67 7.33 8.71
C ILE A 156 -16.02 5.89 9.10
N ALA A 157 -15.71 5.53 10.35
CA ALA A 157 -16.24 4.36 11.01
C ALA A 157 -17.40 4.85 11.89
N ASP A 158 -18.63 4.47 11.53
CA ASP A 158 -19.83 4.68 12.34
C ASP A 158 -20.22 3.32 12.95
N GLU A 159 -20.44 3.26 14.26
CA GLU A 159 -21.13 2.11 14.86
C GLU A 159 -22.60 2.08 14.37
N PRO A 160 -23.20 0.88 14.19
CA PRO A 160 -24.61 0.83 13.89
C PRO A 160 -25.33 1.33 15.14
N ALA A 161 -26.23 2.29 14.97
CA ALA A 161 -27.09 2.75 16.05
C ALA A 161 -27.70 1.51 16.70
N ALA A 162 -27.23 1.16 17.90
CA ALA A 162 -27.94 0.24 18.74
C ALA A 162 -29.30 0.89 18.94
N SER A 163 -30.32 0.34 18.28
CA SER A 163 -31.70 0.52 18.67
C SER A 163 -31.75 0.16 20.15
N GLN A 164 -31.74 1.18 20.99
CA GLN A 164 -32.06 1.07 22.39
C GLN A 164 -33.51 0.57 22.42
N THR A 165 -33.68 -0.73 22.66
CA THR A 165 -34.92 -1.35 23.11
C THR A 165 -34.64 -1.97 24.46
#